data_AF-A0A8S9L568-F1
#
_entry.id   AF-A0A8S9L568-F1
#
_cell.length_a   1.000
_cell.length_b   1.000
_cell.length_c   1.000
_cell.angle_alpha   90.00
_cell.angle_beta   90.00
_cell.angle_gamma   90.00
#
_symmetry.space_group_name_H-M   'P 1'
#
loop_
_entity.id
_entity.type
_entity.pdbx_description
1 polymer ?
#
loop_
_entity_poly.entity_id
_entity_poly.type
_entity_poly.pdbx_seq_one_letter_code
_entity_poly.pdbx_strand_id
1 'polypeptide(L)'
;MEVHRFTDALYSTAAWRTAYANSINPIAVLESEWNVSAAVKLAKVLPPKTRKSAGRPVKRRYESVEDKIASSQGSRKNKKA
;
A
#
# COMPACT_ATOMS: atom_id res chain seq x y z
N MET A 1 -5.62 -37.02 -29.34
CA MET A 1 -5.09 -36.33 -28.15
C MET A 1 -5.86 -36.83 -26.94
N GLU A 2 -5.26 -37.73 -26.19
CA GLU A 2 -5.86 -38.23 -24.95
C GLU A 2 -5.65 -37.16 -23.87
N VAL A 3 -6.74 -36.52 -23.46
CA VAL A 3 -6.73 -35.42 -22.50
C VAL A 3 -6.50 -36.03 -21.11
N HIS A 4 -5.36 -35.69 -20.52
CA HIS A 4 -4.87 -36.14 -19.21
C HIS A 4 -5.99 -36.46 -18.20
N ARG A 5 -6.23 -37.76 -17.97
CA ARG A 5 -7.16 -38.34 -16.97
C ARG A 5 -6.72 -38.16 -15.51
N PHE A 6 -5.78 -37.25 -15.24
CA PHE A 6 -5.16 -37.06 -13.92
C PHE A 6 -5.82 -35.96 -13.07
N THR A 7 -6.92 -35.38 -13.54
CA THR A 7 -7.67 -34.40 -12.74
C THR A 7 -9.04 -34.96 -12.41
N ASP A 8 -9.32 -35.05 -11.11
CA ASP A 8 -10.67 -35.32 -10.61
C ASP A 8 -11.62 -34.27 -11.20
N ALA A 9 -12.84 -34.68 -11.53
CA ALA A 9 -13.88 -33.80 -12.06
C ALA A 9 -14.13 -32.59 -11.12
N LEU A 10 -13.85 -32.75 -9.82
CA LEU A 10 -13.87 -31.69 -8.81
C LEU A 10 -12.92 -30.51 -9.10
N TYR A 11 -11.79 -30.75 -9.77
CA TYR A 11 -10.82 -29.72 -10.12
C TYR A 11 -11.02 -29.16 -11.54
N SER A 12 -12.11 -29.56 -12.22
CA SER A 12 -12.44 -28.98 -13.52
C SER A 12 -12.85 -27.51 -13.37
N THR A 13 -12.52 -26.70 -14.37
CA THR A 13 -12.94 -25.28 -14.42
C THR A 13 -14.46 -25.14 -14.37
N ALA A 14 -15.20 -26.11 -14.91
CA ALA A 14 -16.66 -26.15 -14.86
C ALA A 14 -17.18 -26.35 -13.42
N ALA A 15 -16.58 -27.27 -12.66
CA ALA A 15 -16.93 -27.50 -11.26
C ALA A 15 -16.66 -26.26 -10.41
N TRP A 16 -15.51 -25.61 -10.60
CA TRP A 16 -15.16 -24.39 -9.85
C TRP A 16 -16.06 -23.21 -10.21
N ARG A 17 -16.37 -23.00 -11.50
CA ARG A 17 -17.33 -21.96 -11.91
C ARG A 17 -18.70 -22.17 -11.29
N THR A 18 -19.14 -23.43 -11.18
CA THR A 18 -20.42 -23.77 -10.55
C THR A 18 -20.37 -23.53 -9.04
N ALA A 19 -19.31 -23.99 -8.37
CA ALA A 19 -19.14 -23.86 -6.93
C ALA A 19 -19.11 -22.40 -6.45
N TYR A 20 -18.48 -21.51 -7.23
CA TYR A 20 -18.37 -20.08 -6.92
C TYR A 20 -19.33 -19.20 -7.73
N ALA A 21 -20.36 -19.78 -8.35
CA ALA A 21 -21.37 -19.01 -9.09
C ALA A 21 -22.19 -18.08 -8.18
N ASN A 22 -22.39 -18.50 -6.92
CA ASN A 22 -23.13 -17.74 -5.94
C ASN A 22 -22.21 -16.74 -5.23
N SER A 23 -22.64 -15.47 -5.15
CA SER A 23 -21.97 -14.48 -4.30
C SER A 23 -22.24 -14.81 -2.83
N ILE A 24 -21.19 -14.96 -2.04
CA ILE A 24 -21.29 -15.22 -0.59
C ILE A 24 -21.83 -13.99 0.16
N ASN A 25 -21.58 -12.79 -0.36
CA ASN A 25 -22.02 -11.51 0.20
C ASN A 25 -22.61 -10.62 -0.90
N PRO A 26 -23.82 -10.92 -1.40
CA PRO A 26 -24.42 -10.08 -2.43
C PRO A 26 -24.71 -8.69 -1.85
N ILE A 27 -24.23 -7.64 -2.53
CA ILE A 27 -24.66 -6.28 -2.23
C ILE A 27 -26.10 -6.19 -2.74
N ALA A 28 -27.06 -6.07 -1.81
CA ALA A 28 -28.48 -6.06 -2.12
C ALA A 28 -28.90 -4.85 -2.99
N VAL A 29 -28.06 -3.82 -3.04
CA VAL A 29 -28.28 -2.58 -3.78
C VAL A 29 -27.64 -2.70 -5.16
N LEU A 30 -28.42 -2.44 -6.20
CA LEU A 30 -27.93 -2.37 -7.59
C LEU A 30 -26.84 -1.32 -7.73
N GLU A 31 -25.87 -1.56 -8.60
CA GLU A 31 -24.76 -0.64 -8.85
C GLU A 31 -25.25 0.75 -9.31
N SER A 32 -26.38 0.82 -10.02
CA SER A 32 -27.03 2.07 -10.44
C SER A 32 -27.52 2.92 -9.27
N GLU A 33 -27.78 2.32 -8.12
CA GLU A 33 -28.25 3.00 -6.91
C GLU A 33 -27.08 3.40 -5.99
N TRP A 34 -25.85 2.95 -6.28
CA TRP A 34 -24.68 3.29 -5.50
C TRP A 34 -24.37 4.78 -5.62
N ASN A 35 -24.72 5.52 -4.58
CA ASN A 35 -24.49 6.95 -4.51
C ASN A 35 -23.54 7.26 -3.36
N VAL A 36 -22.44 7.96 -3.68
CA VAL A 36 -21.60 8.56 -2.65
C VAL A 36 -22.42 9.64 -1.92
N SER A 37 -22.50 9.52 -0.59
CA SER A 37 -23.23 10.48 0.25
C SER A 37 -22.80 11.92 -0.07
N ALA A 38 -23.77 12.84 -0.08
CA ALA A 38 -23.52 14.26 -0.38
C ALA A 38 -22.44 14.85 0.54
N ALA A 39 -22.40 14.44 1.81
CA ALA A 39 -21.36 14.87 2.75
C ALA A 39 -19.95 14.48 2.30
N VAL A 40 -19.78 13.29 1.70
CA VAL A 40 -18.50 12.81 1.19
C VAL A 40 -18.15 13.49 -0.14
N LYS A 41 -19.14 13.67 -1.04
CA LYS A 41 -18.93 14.40 -2.31
C LYS A 41 -18.50 15.86 -2.09
N LEU A 42 -19.04 16.49 -1.05
CA LEU A 42 -18.76 17.89 -0.70
C LEU A 42 -17.53 18.04 0.21
N ALA A 43 -16.99 16.95 0.74
CA ALA A 43 -15.82 17.00 1.62
C ALA A 43 -14.58 17.43 0.81
N LYS A 44 -14.19 18.69 0.95
CA LYS A 44 -12.89 19.18 0.50
C LYS A 44 -11.82 18.67 1.44
N VAL A 45 -11.22 17.53 1.11
CA VAL A 45 -10.06 17.00 1.86
C VAL A 45 -8.86 17.88 1.55
N LEU A 46 -8.47 18.70 2.52
CA LEU A 46 -7.24 19.49 2.42
C LEU A 46 -6.02 18.60 2.62
N PRO A 47 -4.90 18.89 1.93
CA PRO A 47 -3.63 18.26 2.23
C PRO A 47 -3.28 18.41 3.71
N PRO A 48 -2.62 17.40 4.31
CA PRO A 48 -2.19 17.49 5.69
C PRO A 48 -1.24 18.67 5.87
N LYS A 49 -1.44 19.44 6.96
CA LYS A 49 -0.59 20.61 7.29
C LYS A 49 0.89 20.24 7.42
N THR A 50 1.17 19.01 7.84
CA THR A 50 2.52 18.50 8.00
C THR A 50 2.69 17.19 7.24
N ARG A 51 3.84 17.03 6.59
CA ARG A 51 4.21 15.76 5.94
C ARG A 51 4.46 14.63 6.96
N LYS A 52 4.72 14.97 8.22
CA LYS A 52 5.03 14.01 9.29
C LYS A 52 3.92 14.04 10.35
N SER A 53 3.54 12.87 10.86
CA SER A 53 2.69 12.76 12.04
C SER A 53 3.43 13.31 13.26
N ALA A 54 2.69 13.95 14.16
CA ALA A 54 3.22 14.39 15.44
C ALA A 54 3.86 13.20 16.18
N GLY A 55 5.03 13.41 16.77
CA GLY A 55 5.75 12.39 17.53
C GLY A 55 6.49 11.32 16.71
N ARG A 56 6.38 11.29 15.37
CA ARG A 56 7.16 10.32 14.58
C ARG A 56 8.63 10.74 14.47
N PRO A 57 9.58 9.93 14.99
CA PRO A 57 11.00 10.23 14.86
C PRO A 57 11.41 10.30 13.39
N VAL A 58 12.34 11.19 13.06
CA VAL A 58 12.97 11.22 11.74
C VAL A 58 13.79 9.94 11.60
N LYS A 59 13.48 9.09 10.60
CA LYS A 59 14.34 7.94 10.28
C LYS A 59 15.70 8.48 9.87
N ARG A 60 16.69 8.36 10.76
CA ARG A 60 18.09 8.64 10.44
C ARG A 60 18.71 7.35 9.90
N ARG A 61 19.59 7.49 8.93
CA ARG A 61 20.48 6.38 8.57
C ARG A 61 21.48 6.20 9.72
N TYR A 62 21.93 4.98 9.95
CA TYR A 62 23.11 4.77 10.79
C TYR A 62 24.29 5.49 10.14
N GLU A 63 25.12 6.12 10.96
CA GLU A 63 26.36 6.72 10.47
C GLU A 63 27.22 5.63 9.86
N SER A 64 27.55 5.79 8.58
CA SER A 64 28.49 4.89 7.91
C SER A 64 29.93 5.18 8.36
N VAL A 65 30.87 4.32 7.99
CA VAL A 65 32.29 4.54 8.29
C VAL A 65 32.78 5.81 7.59
N GLU A 66 32.29 6.07 6.38
CA GLU A 66 32.56 7.26 5.58
C GLU A 66 32.01 8.52 6.25
N ASP A 67 30.81 8.47 6.83
CA ASP A 67 30.24 9.60 7.60
C ASP A 67 31.12 9.93 8.82
N LYS A 68 31.61 8.91 9.52
CA LYS A 68 32.52 9.06 10.66
C LYS A 68 33.86 9.66 10.23
N ILE A 69 34.45 9.16 9.14
CA ILE A 69 35.69 9.69 8.56
C ILE A 69 35.48 11.15 8.16
N ALA A 70 34.41 11.49 7.42
CA ALA A 70 34.11 12.85 6.99
C ALA A 70 33.93 13.80 8.18
N SER A 71 33.23 13.37 9.24
CA SER A 71 33.08 14.15 10.47
C SER A 71 34.41 14.39 11.20
N SER A 72 35.31 13.40 11.20
CA SER A 72 36.64 13.51 11.81
C SER A 72 37.60 14.40 11.00
N GLN A 73 37.32 14.61 9.70
CA GLN A 73 38.23 15.30 8.78
C GLN A 73 37.93 16.80 8.57
N GLY A 74 36.87 17.39 9.15
CA GLY A 74 36.44 18.72 8.70
C GLY A 74 35.79 19.67 9.69
N SER A 75 36.58 20.25 10.60
CA SER A 75 36.43 21.67 10.97
C SER A 75 37.82 22.24 11.28
N ARG A 76 38.63 22.49 10.25
CA ARG A 76 39.73 23.46 10.38
C ARG A 76 39.10 24.85 10.42
N LYS A 77 38.76 25.32 11.62
CA LYS A 77 38.41 26.72 11.83
C LYS A 77 39.63 27.53 11.40
N ASN A 78 39.49 28.27 10.30
CA ASN A 78 40.47 29.27 9.90
C ASN A 78 40.67 30.23 11.07
N LYS A 79 41.82 30.15 11.73
CA LYS A 79 42.25 31.12 12.73
C LYS A 79 42.64 32.36 11.94
N LYS A 80 41.78 33.38 11.92
CA LYS A 80 42.16 34.70 11.37
C LYS A 80 43.32 35.22 12.22
N ALA A 81 44.41 35.56 11.54
CA ALA A 81 45.58 36.25 12.10
C ALA A 81 45.20 37.65 12.58
#